data_AF-A0AAE9A206-F1
#
_entry.id   AF-A0AAE9A206-F1
#
_cell.length_a   1.000
_cell.length_b   1.000
_cell.length_c   1.000
_cell.angle_alpha   90.00
_cell.angle_beta   90.00
_cell.angle_gamma   90.00
#
_symmetry.space_group_name_H-M   'P 1'
#
loop_
_entity.id
_entity.type
_entity.pdbx_description
1 polymer ?
#
loop_
_entity_poly.entity_id
_entity_poly.type
_entity_poly.pdbx_seq_one_letter_code
_entity_poly.pdbx_strand_id
1 'polypeptide(L)'
;MSTDRSITIQLLTMIIILLFACLPLFTFGSHLSHLPAERKACKSEKITYIPVEKDFYDEPIELFFDSGLNFNHIPVTKILKEECGLIDKETPSLSRRDKRSPFARGIYRLSKYFIHFYQKSKKMLKPELLRGIEKVVSKLNHIKPSTGKVKFAGIGKFFREVWENLEDVLREENDDHVNVILEHTFRTSLQLLIHQNETSEMILNHPKILDKIKKRIPVENPGLLSSVRVSSVECHPFHRDSQAVLYFKLRIPKVERLTIEKCDDIGTITQNSYQFYEIPTATFKRNGHVFKVDLEKCVSDSFTFCPFDSIRPTDCSKEKLQHCNLKKEELGNFSRELQQGFAVYGDFKQILMEKNELQDLWLVKPRTLYHIIPQTNETIMIGKETLKQDTHSNVTVIRQVQF
;
A
#
# COMPACT_ATOMS: atom_id res chain seq x y z
N MET A 1 -22.82 -68.73 40.20
CA MET A 1 -22.83 -67.24 40.30
C MET A 1 -21.49 -66.66 40.81
N SER A 2 -20.34 -67.31 40.57
CA SER A 2 -19.03 -66.81 41.07
C SER A 2 -18.01 -66.55 39.96
N THR A 3 -18.20 -67.09 38.76
CA THR A 3 -17.26 -67.00 37.63
C THR A 3 -17.46 -65.74 36.77
N ASP A 4 -18.70 -65.26 36.59
CA ASP A 4 -18.98 -64.07 35.75
C ASP A 4 -18.48 -62.75 36.37
N ARG A 5 -18.45 -62.65 37.71
CA ARG A 5 -17.91 -61.48 38.41
C ARG A 5 -16.39 -61.36 38.30
N SER A 6 -15.68 -62.48 38.18
CA SER A 6 -14.22 -62.49 38.06
C SER A 6 -13.77 -61.99 36.68
N ILE A 7 -14.48 -62.40 35.63
CA ILE A 7 -14.15 -62.05 34.24
C ILE A 7 -14.43 -60.56 33.99
N THR A 8 -15.53 -60.03 34.51
CA THR A 8 -15.87 -58.60 34.39
C THR A 8 -14.87 -57.69 35.11
N ILE A 9 -14.37 -58.08 36.28
CA ILE A 9 -13.34 -57.31 37.02
C ILE A 9 -11.98 -57.36 36.30
N GLN A 10 -11.61 -58.50 35.69
CA GLN A 10 -10.38 -58.62 34.90
C GLN A 10 -10.43 -57.81 33.60
N LEU A 11 -11.59 -57.77 32.91
CA LEU A 11 -11.79 -56.92 31.73
C LEU A 11 -11.74 -55.43 32.08
N LEU A 12 -12.35 -55.01 33.19
CA LEU A 12 -12.29 -53.61 33.63
C LEU A 12 -10.87 -53.17 33.99
N THR A 13 -10.12 -54.03 34.69
CA THR A 13 -8.73 -53.72 35.06
C THR A 13 -7.81 -53.68 33.84
N MET A 14 -7.97 -54.58 32.86
CA MET A 14 -7.24 -54.51 31.59
C MET A 14 -7.56 -53.24 30.79
N ILE A 15 -8.83 -52.81 30.72
CA ILE A 15 -9.23 -51.58 30.03
C ILE A 15 -8.65 -50.34 30.73
N ILE A 16 -8.67 -50.30 32.07
CA ILE A 16 -8.08 -49.19 32.85
C ILE A 16 -6.56 -49.13 32.67
N ILE A 17 -5.88 -50.28 32.65
CA ILE A 17 -4.43 -50.35 32.38
C ILE A 17 -4.13 -49.91 30.94
N LEU A 18 -4.96 -50.26 29.96
CA LEU A 18 -4.82 -49.80 28.57
C LEU A 18 -5.00 -48.27 28.47
N LEU A 19 -6.00 -47.71 29.15
CA LEU A 19 -6.24 -46.26 29.21
C LEU A 19 -5.07 -45.53 29.89
N PHE A 20 -4.50 -46.07 30.97
CA PHE A 20 -3.32 -45.52 31.65
C PHE A 20 -2.01 -45.73 30.89
N ALA A 21 -1.90 -46.77 30.07
CA ALA A 21 -0.76 -46.99 29.17
C ALA A 21 -0.82 -46.13 27.89
N CYS A 22 -2.01 -45.66 27.49
CA CYS A 22 -2.19 -44.69 26.41
C CYS A 22 -2.06 -43.23 26.89
N LEU A 23 -2.25 -42.94 28.18
CA LEU A 23 -2.09 -41.61 28.76
C LEU A 23 -0.70 -40.95 28.53
N PRO A 24 0.45 -41.66 28.51
CA PRO A 24 1.75 -41.07 28.19
C PRO A 24 1.95 -40.82 26.69
N LEU A 25 1.18 -41.50 25.83
CA LEU A 25 1.23 -41.31 24.37
C LEU A 25 0.47 -40.06 23.91
N PHE A 26 -0.44 -39.53 24.73
CA PHE A 26 -1.16 -38.28 24.46
C PHE A 26 -0.54 -37.02 25.12
N THR A 27 0.48 -37.16 25.98
CA THR A 27 1.16 -36.01 26.60
C THR A 27 2.40 -35.51 25.84
N PHE A 28 2.75 -36.10 24.70
CA PHE A 28 3.90 -35.67 23.86
C PHE A 28 3.51 -34.81 22.64
N GLY A 29 2.27 -34.33 22.58
CA GLY A 29 1.69 -33.74 21.36
C GLY A 29 1.35 -32.26 21.41
N SER A 30 2.04 -31.42 22.19
CA SER A 30 1.95 -29.96 22.00
C SER A 30 3.07 -29.22 22.73
N HIS A 31 4.33 -29.48 22.36
CA HIS A 31 5.27 -28.36 22.40
C HIS A 31 4.69 -27.31 21.45
N LEU A 32 4.05 -26.27 22.01
CA LEU A 32 3.80 -25.06 21.22
C LEU A 32 5.18 -24.66 20.70
N SER A 33 5.43 -24.90 19.42
CA SER A 33 6.67 -24.51 18.77
C SER A 33 6.56 -23.02 18.50
N HIS A 34 6.74 -22.24 19.57
CA HIS A 34 6.91 -20.80 19.53
C HIS A 34 8.39 -20.47 19.34
N LEU A 35 8.65 -19.41 18.58
CA LEU A 35 10.01 -18.96 18.37
C LEU A 35 10.61 -18.47 19.70
N PRO A 36 11.82 -18.90 20.08
CA PRO A 36 12.51 -18.40 21.26
C PRO A 36 12.71 -16.88 21.21
N ALA A 37 12.75 -16.22 22.37
CA ALA A 37 12.93 -14.77 22.44
C ALA A 37 14.27 -14.31 21.83
N GLU A 38 15.34 -15.07 22.08
CA GLU A 38 16.70 -14.86 21.55
C GLU A 38 16.75 -14.78 20.02
N ARG A 39 15.86 -15.53 19.36
CA ARG A 39 15.76 -15.67 17.89
C ARG A 39 14.82 -14.68 17.24
N LYS A 40 14.07 -13.89 18.01
CA LYS A 40 13.16 -12.88 17.47
C LYS A 40 13.93 -11.60 17.11
N ALA A 41 13.87 -11.22 15.84
CA ALA A 41 14.19 -9.88 15.38
C ALA A 41 12.86 -9.20 15.00
N CYS A 42 12.27 -8.47 15.96
CA CYS A 42 10.94 -7.88 15.80
C CYS A 42 10.97 -6.36 15.98
N LYS A 43 10.17 -5.66 15.19
CA LYS A 43 9.78 -4.27 15.40
C LYS A 43 8.27 -4.11 15.28
N SER A 44 7.72 -3.07 15.90
CA SER A 44 6.31 -2.73 15.79
C SER A 44 6.11 -1.56 14.85
N GLU A 45 5.05 -1.58 14.05
CA GLU A 45 4.68 -0.48 13.17
C GLU A 45 3.17 -0.23 13.24
N LYS A 46 2.77 1.04 13.27
CA LYS A 46 1.36 1.41 13.19
C LYS A 46 0.94 1.48 11.72
N ILE A 47 -0.13 0.78 11.38
CA ILE A 47 -0.76 0.86 10.06
C ILE A 47 -2.20 1.32 10.20
N THR A 48 -2.73 1.87 9.11
CA THR A 48 -4.16 2.13 8.92
C THR A 48 -4.68 1.16 7.87
N TYR A 49 -5.83 0.53 8.08
CA TYR A 49 -6.35 -0.47 7.15
C TYR A 49 -7.88 -0.51 7.09
N ILE A 50 -8.40 -1.16 6.05
CA ILE A 50 -9.83 -1.44 5.89
C ILE A 50 -10.13 -2.82 6.49
N PRO A 51 -10.84 -2.92 7.63
CA PRO A 51 -11.12 -4.20 8.29
C PRO A 51 -12.19 -5.02 7.56
N VAL A 52 -13.16 -4.36 6.93
CA VAL A 52 -14.29 -5.00 6.25
C VAL A 52 -14.56 -4.24 4.96
N GLU A 53 -14.41 -4.90 3.81
CA GLU A 53 -14.55 -4.24 2.49
C GLU A 53 -15.94 -3.59 2.28
N LYS A 54 -16.99 -4.23 2.82
CA LYS A 54 -18.37 -3.78 2.64
C LYS A 54 -18.83 -2.76 3.69
N ASP A 55 -17.97 -2.37 4.62
CA ASP A 55 -18.30 -1.37 5.64
C ASP A 55 -17.77 0.01 5.24
N PHE A 56 -18.69 0.92 4.90
CA PHE A 56 -18.39 2.25 4.42
C PHE A 56 -19.42 3.26 4.94
N TYR A 57 -19.02 4.53 4.94
CA TYR A 57 -19.95 5.66 5.04
C TYR A 57 -20.50 5.96 3.65
N ASP A 58 -21.83 6.05 3.55
CA ASP A 58 -22.51 6.59 2.36
C ASP A 58 -22.74 8.09 2.55
N GLU A 59 -21.95 8.90 1.86
CA GLU A 59 -22.08 10.36 1.89
C GLU A 59 -22.73 10.85 0.59
N PRO A 60 -23.94 11.45 0.66
CA PRO A 60 -24.55 12.04 -0.52
C PRO A 60 -23.79 13.31 -0.94
N ILE A 61 -23.58 13.43 -2.24
CA ILE A 61 -22.94 14.56 -2.90
C ILE A 61 -23.90 15.13 -3.92
N GLU A 62 -24.07 16.44 -3.84
CA GLU A 62 -24.64 17.28 -4.87
C GLU A 62 -23.51 18.14 -5.43
N LEU A 63 -23.11 17.84 -6.68
CA LEU A 63 -22.00 18.49 -7.35
C LEU A 63 -22.51 19.29 -8.55
N PHE A 64 -22.34 20.60 -8.46
CA PHE A 64 -22.44 21.53 -9.56
C PHE A 64 -21.12 22.28 -9.68
N PHE A 65 -20.78 22.67 -10.90
CA PHE A 65 -19.61 23.48 -11.19
C PHE A 65 -20.04 24.93 -11.39
N ASP A 66 -19.23 25.88 -10.95
CA ASP A 66 -19.50 27.29 -11.21
C ASP A 66 -19.03 27.67 -12.62
N SER A 67 -19.68 28.67 -13.19
CA SER A 67 -19.38 29.30 -14.48
C SER A 67 -17.99 29.97 -14.54
N GLY A 68 -17.35 30.24 -13.40
CA GLY A 68 -16.04 30.90 -13.33
C GLY A 68 -14.87 30.07 -13.85
N LEU A 69 -14.98 28.73 -13.89
CA LEU A 69 -13.94 27.86 -14.45
C LEU A 69 -14.17 27.62 -15.93
N ASN A 70 -13.11 27.85 -16.71
CA ASN A 70 -13.14 27.76 -18.15
C ASN A 70 -11.92 27.02 -18.68
N PHE A 71 -12.14 25.91 -19.38
CA PHE A 71 -11.10 25.20 -20.13
C PHE A 71 -11.22 25.58 -21.60
N ASN A 72 -10.20 26.27 -22.14
CA ASN A 72 -10.10 26.61 -23.56
C ASN A 72 -11.32 27.39 -24.11
N HIS A 73 -11.78 28.40 -23.36
CA HIS A 73 -12.97 29.22 -23.62
C HIS A 73 -14.33 28.51 -23.43
N ILE A 74 -14.37 27.20 -23.19
CA ILE A 74 -15.58 26.44 -22.88
C ILE A 74 -15.77 26.33 -21.35
N PRO A 75 -16.92 26.80 -20.80
CA PRO A 75 -17.21 26.69 -19.38
C PRO A 75 -17.35 25.23 -18.91
N VAL A 76 -16.84 24.94 -17.71
CA VAL A 76 -16.98 23.62 -17.06
C VAL A 76 -18.45 23.21 -16.90
N THR A 77 -19.33 24.19 -16.66
CA THR A 77 -20.79 23.99 -16.61
C THR A 77 -21.36 23.48 -17.93
N LYS A 78 -20.86 23.97 -19.07
CA LYS A 78 -21.30 23.51 -20.39
C LYS A 78 -20.85 22.08 -20.64
N ILE A 79 -19.60 21.76 -20.32
CA ILE A 79 -19.06 20.39 -20.42
C ILE A 79 -19.91 19.41 -19.60
N LEU A 80 -20.30 19.78 -18.38
CA LEU A 80 -21.16 18.92 -17.57
C LEU A 80 -22.52 18.66 -18.24
N LYS A 81 -23.18 19.68 -18.80
CA LYS A 81 -24.47 19.52 -19.50
C LYS A 81 -24.36 18.57 -20.69
N GLU A 82 -23.28 18.70 -21.47
CA GLU A 82 -23.00 17.84 -22.61
C GLU A 82 -22.78 16.37 -22.20
N GLU A 83 -21.98 16.12 -21.16
CA GLU A 83 -21.73 14.75 -20.69
C GLU A 83 -22.95 14.15 -19.95
N CYS A 84 -23.81 14.97 -19.36
CA CYS A 84 -25.11 14.56 -18.82
C CYS A 84 -26.20 14.37 -19.90
N GLY A 85 -25.93 14.66 -21.18
CA GLY A 85 -26.90 14.52 -22.27
C GLY A 85 -28.05 15.54 -22.23
N LEU A 86 -27.88 16.65 -21.51
CA LEU A 86 -28.88 17.72 -21.42
C LEU A 86 -28.83 18.69 -22.60
N ILE A 87 -27.68 18.76 -23.26
CA ILE A 87 -27.46 19.50 -24.51
C ILE A 87 -26.63 18.64 -25.46
N ASP A 88 -26.78 18.89 -26.75
CA ASP A 88 -25.95 18.23 -27.76
C ASP A 88 -24.49 18.64 -27.60
N LYS A 89 -23.59 17.66 -27.80
CA LYS A 89 -22.16 17.91 -27.87
C LYS A 89 -21.87 18.76 -29.10
N GLU A 90 -21.37 19.97 -28.89
CA GLU A 90 -20.89 20.76 -30.02
C GLU A 90 -19.73 20.01 -30.68
N THR A 91 -19.91 19.62 -31.94
CA THR A 91 -18.77 19.19 -32.76
C THR A 91 -17.83 20.39 -32.87
N PRO A 92 -16.57 20.28 -32.42
CA PRO A 92 -15.66 21.41 -32.47
C PRO A 92 -15.57 21.89 -33.92
N SER A 93 -16.01 23.13 -34.17
CA SER A 93 -15.78 23.78 -35.45
C SER A 93 -14.26 23.87 -35.61
N LEU A 94 -13.70 23.10 -36.54
CA LEU A 94 -12.28 23.06 -36.88
C LEU A 94 -11.85 24.37 -37.57
N SER A 95 -12.11 25.52 -36.96
CA SER A 95 -11.73 26.84 -37.47
C SER A 95 -10.87 27.59 -36.44
N ARG A 96 -9.82 26.93 -35.96
CA ARG A 96 -8.58 27.63 -35.57
C ARG A 96 -7.44 26.64 -35.72
N ARG A 97 -6.52 26.94 -36.62
CA ARG A 97 -5.20 26.30 -36.67
C ARG A 97 -4.55 26.54 -35.30
N ASP A 98 -4.60 25.54 -34.42
CA ASP A 98 -3.69 25.50 -33.28
C ASP A 98 -2.28 25.55 -33.86
N LYS A 99 -1.58 26.67 -33.66
CA LYS A 99 -0.18 26.80 -34.04
C LYS A 99 0.55 25.63 -33.37
N ARG A 100 1.37 24.91 -34.14
CA ARG A 100 2.31 23.90 -33.62
C ARG A 100 3.32 24.62 -32.72
N SER A 101 2.96 24.84 -31.47
CA SER A 101 3.88 25.23 -30.41
C SER A 101 4.41 23.94 -29.77
N PRO A 102 5.74 23.77 -29.62
CA PRO A 102 6.27 22.68 -28.83
C PRO A 102 5.79 22.83 -27.39
N PHE A 103 5.17 21.79 -26.83
CA PHE A 103 4.74 21.74 -25.42
C PHE A 103 5.86 22.25 -24.50
N ALA A 104 5.54 23.15 -23.57
CA ALA A 104 6.51 23.74 -22.65
C ALA A 104 6.82 22.81 -21.46
N ARG A 105 7.79 23.20 -20.64
CA ARG A 105 8.47 22.32 -19.67
C ARG A 105 7.63 21.78 -18.50
N GLY A 106 6.47 22.38 -18.19
CA GLY A 106 5.65 22.05 -17.00
C GLY A 106 4.82 20.76 -17.13
N ILE A 107 4.03 20.65 -18.20
CA ILE A 107 3.13 19.50 -18.51
C ILE A 107 3.90 18.17 -18.56
N TYR A 108 5.20 18.21 -18.86
CA TYR A 108 6.07 17.03 -18.85
C TYR A 108 6.07 16.27 -17.51
N ARG A 109 5.88 16.96 -16.38
CA ARG A 109 5.82 16.30 -15.07
C ARG A 109 4.59 15.40 -14.92
N LEU A 110 3.45 15.78 -15.51
CA LEU A 110 2.19 15.03 -15.39
C LEU A 110 1.93 14.09 -16.57
N SER A 111 2.78 14.09 -17.60
CA SER A 111 2.68 13.20 -18.77
C SER A 111 2.44 11.72 -18.41
N LYS A 112 3.17 11.20 -17.42
CA LYS A 112 3.01 9.82 -16.91
C LYS A 112 1.61 9.57 -16.33
N TYR A 113 1.07 10.53 -15.59
CA TYR A 113 -0.29 10.44 -15.07
C TYR A 113 -1.30 10.40 -16.21
N PHE A 114 -1.23 11.33 -17.17
CA PHE A 114 -2.20 11.36 -18.27
C PHE A 114 -2.16 10.10 -19.15
N ILE A 115 -0.96 9.57 -19.42
CA ILE A 115 -0.79 8.30 -20.13
C ILE A 115 -1.42 7.15 -19.32
N HIS A 116 -1.13 7.06 -18.02
CA HIS A 116 -1.70 6.03 -17.15
C HIS A 116 -3.22 6.14 -17.03
N PHE A 117 -3.73 7.35 -16.84
CA PHE A 117 -5.16 7.66 -16.76
C PHE A 117 -5.88 7.26 -18.04
N TYR A 118 -5.29 7.55 -19.21
CA TYR A 118 -5.82 7.08 -20.49
C TYR A 118 -5.82 5.55 -20.61
N GLN A 119 -4.72 4.88 -20.23
CA GLN A 119 -4.64 3.42 -20.26
C GLN A 119 -5.67 2.77 -19.34
N LYS A 120 -5.91 3.34 -18.14
CA LYS A 120 -6.95 2.89 -17.22
C LYS A 120 -8.34 3.12 -17.83
N SER A 121 -8.58 4.31 -18.35
CA SER A 121 -9.86 4.68 -18.98
C SER A 121 -10.18 3.81 -20.19
N LYS A 122 -9.17 3.39 -20.97
CA LYS A 122 -9.33 2.46 -22.11
C LYS A 122 -9.90 1.11 -21.73
N LYS A 123 -9.68 0.66 -20.49
CA LYS A 123 -10.24 -0.60 -19.98
C LYS A 123 -11.71 -0.48 -19.56
N MET A 124 -12.20 0.74 -19.33
CA MET A 124 -13.51 1.03 -18.73
C MET A 124 -14.48 1.69 -19.71
N LEU A 125 -13.99 2.55 -20.60
CA LEU A 125 -14.81 3.33 -21.52
C LEU A 125 -14.79 2.75 -22.94
N LYS A 126 -15.89 2.94 -23.65
CA LYS A 126 -15.99 2.64 -25.08
C LYS A 126 -15.03 3.54 -25.89
N PRO A 127 -14.49 3.06 -27.03
CA PRO A 127 -13.55 3.83 -27.86
C PRO A 127 -14.05 5.24 -28.26
N GLU A 128 -15.34 5.39 -28.51
CA GLU A 128 -15.95 6.67 -28.91
C GLU A 128 -15.83 7.75 -27.82
N LEU A 129 -15.91 7.35 -26.55
CA LEU A 129 -15.79 8.24 -25.39
C LEU A 129 -14.32 8.67 -25.16
N LEU A 130 -13.37 7.89 -25.66
CA LEU A 130 -11.94 8.10 -25.44
C LEU A 130 -11.28 9.01 -26.49
N ARG A 131 -11.98 9.34 -27.58
CA ARG A 131 -11.41 10.08 -28.73
C ARG A 131 -10.78 11.44 -28.33
N GLY A 132 -11.31 12.09 -27.29
CA GLY A 132 -10.76 13.36 -26.79
C GLY A 132 -9.39 13.19 -26.12
N ILE A 133 -9.29 12.28 -25.17
CA ILE A 133 -8.05 12.01 -24.42
C ILE A 133 -7.00 11.26 -25.25
N GLU A 134 -7.42 10.48 -26.25
CA GLU A 134 -6.50 9.83 -27.19
C GLU A 134 -5.63 10.84 -27.94
N LYS A 135 -6.21 11.96 -28.39
CA LYS A 135 -5.48 13.06 -29.06
C LYS A 135 -4.46 13.73 -28.14
N VAL A 136 -4.77 13.84 -26.85
CA VAL A 136 -3.84 14.35 -25.84
C VAL A 136 -2.66 13.38 -25.67
N VAL A 137 -2.95 12.11 -25.47
CA VAL A 137 -1.92 11.08 -25.27
C VAL A 137 -1.05 10.89 -26.51
N SER A 138 -1.61 10.93 -27.72
CA SER A 138 -0.82 10.83 -28.95
C SER A 138 0.21 11.96 -29.04
N LYS A 139 -0.15 13.17 -28.61
CA LYS A 139 0.78 14.31 -28.54
C LYS A 139 1.84 14.15 -27.45
N LEU A 140 1.48 13.55 -26.30
CA LEU A 140 2.41 13.26 -25.20
C LEU A 140 3.40 12.12 -25.50
N ASN A 141 3.03 11.13 -26.33
CA ASN A 141 3.87 9.97 -26.65
C ASN A 141 5.16 10.32 -27.42
N HIS A 142 5.20 11.45 -28.11
CA HIS A 142 6.39 11.91 -28.85
C HIS A 142 7.46 12.54 -27.95
N ILE A 143 7.17 12.68 -26.67
CA ILE A 143 8.00 13.36 -25.70
C ILE A 143 8.72 12.28 -24.89
N LYS A 144 10.05 12.21 -25.00
CA LYS A 144 10.86 11.40 -24.08
C LYS A 144 10.86 12.09 -22.71
N PRO A 145 10.23 11.52 -21.67
CA PRO A 145 10.38 12.08 -20.33
C PRO A 145 11.87 12.07 -19.99
N SER A 146 12.40 13.19 -19.50
CA SER A 146 13.71 13.17 -18.86
C SER A 146 13.69 12.06 -17.81
N THR A 147 14.77 11.28 -17.75
CA THR A 147 14.93 10.01 -17.03
C THR A 147 14.91 10.20 -15.50
N GLY A 148 13.88 10.85 -14.98
CA GLY A 148 13.51 10.91 -13.58
C GLY A 148 12.20 10.15 -13.35
N LYS A 149 12.18 9.30 -12.33
CA LYS A 149 10.93 8.80 -11.75
C LYS A 149 10.18 10.00 -11.16
N VAL A 150 9.26 10.60 -11.92
CA VAL A 150 8.32 11.57 -11.34
C VAL A 150 7.50 10.81 -10.30
N LYS A 151 7.63 11.19 -9.04
CA LYS A 151 6.85 10.62 -7.95
C LYS A 151 5.39 11.07 -8.16
N PHE A 152 4.46 10.12 -8.15
CA PHE A 152 3.00 10.36 -8.23
C PHE A 152 2.47 11.26 -7.08
N ALA A 153 3.30 11.58 -6.08
CA ALA A 153 2.97 12.34 -4.87
C ALA A 153 2.50 13.80 -5.07
N GLY A 154 2.40 14.32 -6.30
CA GLY A 154 1.98 15.70 -6.59
C GLY A 154 0.64 15.85 -7.31
N ILE A 155 0.02 14.77 -7.76
CA ILE A 155 -1.16 14.83 -8.65
C ILE A 155 -2.40 15.39 -7.93
N GLY A 156 -2.65 14.95 -6.71
CA GLY A 156 -3.79 15.46 -5.93
C GLY A 156 -3.65 16.95 -5.59
N LYS A 157 -2.41 17.40 -5.31
CA LYS A 157 -2.11 18.83 -5.09
C LYS A 157 -2.39 19.64 -6.36
N PHE A 158 -1.90 19.17 -7.51
CA PHE A 158 -2.16 19.81 -8.80
C PHE A 158 -3.65 19.96 -9.09
N PHE A 159 -4.45 18.90 -8.96
CA PHE A 159 -5.89 19.01 -9.24
C PHE A 159 -6.63 19.89 -8.24
N ARG A 160 -6.17 19.93 -6.98
CA ARG A 160 -6.71 20.88 -6.01
C ARG A 160 -6.44 22.33 -6.43
N GLU A 161 -5.21 22.63 -6.84
CA GLU A 161 -4.82 23.95 -7.37
C GLU A 161 -5.64 24.32 -8.62
N VAL A 162 -5.89 23.36 -9.52
CA VAL A 162 -6.76 23.57 -10.69
C VAL A 162 -8.18 23.99 -10.28
N TRP A 163 -8.73 23.40 -9.22
CA TRP A 163 -10.07 23.76 -8.73
C TRP A 163 -10.11 25.07 -7.96
N GLU A 164 -9.05 25.39 -7.21
CA GLU A 164 -8.98 26.57 -6.35
C GLU A 164 -8.53 27.81 -7.11
N ASN A 165 -7.54 27.69 -8.00
CA ASN A 165 -6.97 28.80 -8.75
C ASN A 165 -6.39 28.35 -10.10
N LEU A 166 -7.28 28.18 -11.09
CA LEU A 166 -6.88 27.83 -12.47
C LEU A 166 -5.92 28.85 -13.09
N GLU A 167 -6.07 30.15 -12.80
CA GLU A 167 -5.21 31.19 -13.37
C GLU A 167 -3.76 31.06 -12.93
N ASP A 168 -3.51 30.69 -11.68
CA ASP A 168 -2.16 30.41 -11.18
C ASP A 168 -1.55 29.22 -11.92
N VAL A 169 -2.31 28.12 -12.06
CA VAL A 169 -1.84 26.93 -12.79
C VAL A 169 -1.50 27.27 -14.24
N LEU A 170 -2.35 28.06 -14.92
CA LEU A 170 -2.10 28.48 -16.30
C LEU A 170 -0.86 29.39 -16.42
N ARG A 171 -0.66 30.30 -15.46
CA ARG A 171 0.52 31.17 -15.41
C ARG A 171 1.81 30.40 -15.15
N GLU A 172 1.78 29.44 -14.24
CA GLU A 172 2.94 28.61 -13.90
C GLU A 172 3.35 27.68 -15.03
N GLU A 173 2.38 27.06 -15.69
CA GLU A 173 2.64 26.10 -16.76
C GLU A 173 3.02 26.77 -18.09
N ASN A 174 2.56 28.01 -18.32
CA ASN A 174 2.90 28.86 -19.46
C ASN A 174 2.79 28.12 -20.82
N ASP A 175 1.71 27.36 -21.00
CA ASP A 175 1.42 26.57 -22.20
C ASP A 175 -0.09 26.53 -22.48
N ASP A 176 -0.49 27.01 -23.65
CA ASP A 176 -1.89 27.05 -24.10
C ASP A 176 -2.54 25.66 -24.16
N HIS A 177 -1.74 24.59 -24.28
CA HIS A 177 -2.27 23.23 -24.32
C HIS A 177 -2.74 22.70 -22.97
N VAL A 178 -2.35 23.31 -21.85
CA VAL A 178 -2.81 22.90 -20.50
C VAL A 178 -4.33 22.88 -20.45
N ASN A 179 -4.96 23.92 -20.99
CA ASN A 179 -6.41 24.03 -21.06
C ASN A 179 -7.05 22.87 -21.83
N VAL A 180 -6.47 22.49 -22.96
CA VAL A 180 -6.96 21.36 -23.78
C VAL A 180 -6.81 20.04 -23.01
N ILE A 181 -5.70 19.86 -22.29
CA ILE A 181 -5.47 18.67 -21.46
C ILE A 181 -6.47 18.61 -20.30
N LEU A 182 -6.68 19.72 -19.59
CA LEU A 182 -7.63 19.82 -18.49
C LEU A 182 -9.06 19.59 -18.97
N GLU A 183 -9.45 20.16 -20.11
CA GLU A 183 -10.77 19.94 -20.71
C GLU A 183 -11.01 18.44 -20.97
N HIS A 184 -10.09 17.79 -21.68
CA HIS A 184 -10.22 16.37 -22.00
C HIS A 184 -10.14 15.47 -20.76
N THR A 185 -9.31 15.84 -19.77
CA THR A 185 -9.22 15.13 -18.49
C THR A 185 -10.53 15.26 -17.71
N PHE A 186 -11.12 16.44 -17.68
CA PHE A 186 -12.39 16.69 -17.01
C PHE A 186 -13.54 15.92 -17.68
N ARG A 187 -13.67 16.00 -19.01
CA ARG A 187 -14.65 15.22 -19.77
C ARG A 187 -14.54 13.72 -19.50
N THR A 188 -13.32 13.18 -19.59
CA THR A 188 -13.08 11.75 -19.33
C THR A 188 -13.41 11.39 -17.89
N SER A 189 -13.10 12.28 -16.94
CA SER A 189 -13.43 12.09 -15.52
C SER A 189 -14.95 12.04 -15.28
N LEU A 190 -15.71 12.91 -15.93
CA LEU A 190 -17.18 12.88 -15.89
C LEU A 190 -17.72 11.59 -16.52
N GLN A 191 -17.16 11.16 -17.64
CA GLN A 191 -17.59 9.92 -18.30
C GLN A 191 -17.33 8.68 -17.46
N LEU A 192 -16.17 8.60 -16.77
CA LEU A 192 -15.90 7.53 -15.80
C LEU A 192 -16.91 7.55 -14.65
N LEU A 193 -17.22 8.75 -14.14
CA LEU A 193 -18.17 8.91 -13.05
C LEU A 193 -19.58 8.47 -13.47
N ILE A 194 -20.11 9.05 -14.56
CA ILE A 194 -21.48 8.87 -15.04
C ILE A 194 -21.70 7.45 -15.58
N HIS A 195 -20.77 6.91 -16.37
CA HIS A 195 -20.99 5.65 -17.07
C HIS A 195 -20.44 4.42 -16.34
N GLN A 196 -19.48 4.60 -15.42
CA GLN A 196 -18.78 3.49 -14.77
C GLN A 196 -18.86 3.55 -13.23
N ASN A 197 -19.45 4.60 -12.64
CA ASN A 197 -19.42 4.86 -11.20
C ASN A 197 -17.98 4.93 -10.63
N GLU A 198 -17.03 5.35 -11.45
CA GLU A 198 -15.60 5.41 -11.12
C GLU A 198 -15.14 6.86 -10.97
N THR A 199 -14.38 7.15 -9.92
CA THR A 199 -13.83 8.49 -9.69
C THR A 199 -12.41 8.62 -10.21
N SER A 200 -12.09 9.80 -10.74
CA SER A 200 -10.72 10.20 -11.06
C SER A 200 -10.10 11.07 -9.95
N GLU A 201 -8.78 11.22 -9.98
CA GLU A 201 -8.06 12.15 -9.09
C GLU A 201 -8.61 13.58 -9.21
N MET A 202 -9.01 14.00 -10.42
CA MET A 202 -9.60 15.31 -10.63
C MET A 202 -10.90 15.49 -9.84
N ILE A 203 -11.78 14.49 -9.84
CA ILE A 203 -13.04 14.55 -9.09
C ILE A 203 -12.81 14.38 -7.58
N LEU A 204 -11.96 13.44 -7.16
CA LEU A 204 -11.67 13.21 -5.74
C LEU A 204 -11.06 14.44 -5.04
N ASN A 205 -10.30 15.25 -5.78
CA ASN A 205 -9.67 16.46 -5.25
C ASN A 205 -10.51 17.75 -5.45
N HIS A 206 -11.77 17.64 -5.90
CA HIS A 206 -12.68 18.78 -5.91
C HIS A 206 -12.99 19.22 -4.45
N PRO A 207 -12.94 20.53 -4.11
CA PRO A 207 -13.04 21.02 -2.73
C PRO A 207 -14.26 20.47 -1.96
N LYS A 208 -15.47 20.55 -2.54
CA LYS A 208 -16.70 20.01 -1.92
C LYS A 208 -16.64 18.51 -1.62
N ILE A 209 -16.00 17.73 -2.50
CA ILE A 209 -15.88 16.27 -2.37
C ILE A 209 -14.84 15.96 -1.30
N LEU A 210 -13.68 16.60 -1.40
CA LEU A 210 -12.58 16.40 -0.49
C LEU A 210 -12.95 16.79 0.95
N ASP A 211 -13.72 17.86 1.15
CA ASP A 211 -14.23 18.27 2.47
C ASP A 211 -15.18 17.24 3.10
N LYS A 212 -15.95 16.52 2.28
CA LYS A 212 -16.79 15.41 2.74
C LYS A 212 -15.95 14.20 3.12
N ILE A 213 -14.94 13.87 2.33
CA ILE A 213 -14.03 12.75 2.59
C ILE A 213 -13.19 12.99 3.86
N LYS A 214 -12.60 14.19 3.99
CA LYS A 214 -11.75 14.60 5.13
C LYS A 214 -12.46 14.50 6.49
N LYS A 215 -13.78 14.63 6.53
CA LYS A 215 -14.58 14.46 7.75
C LYS A 215 -14.63 13.00 8.22
N ARG A 216 -14.30 12.04 7.36
CA ARG A 216 -14.43 10.61 7.62
C ARG A 216 -13.09 9.89 7.70
N ILE A 217 -12.14 10.27 6.85
CA ILE A 217 -10.82 9.62 6.75
C ILE A 217 -9.69 10.64 6.52
N PRO A 218 -8.46 10.35 6.97
CA PRO A 218 -7.28 11.13 6.60
C PRO A 218 -7.00 11.03 5.10
N VAL A 219 -6.78 12.17 4.43
CA VAL A 219 -6.61 12.24 2.97
C VAL A 219 -5.15 12.43 2.55
N GLU A 220 -4.23 12.47 3.51
CA GLU A 220 -2.80 12.62 3.29
C GLU A 220 -2.15 11.36 2.70
N ASN A 221 -2.87 10.23 2.67
CA ASN A 221 -2.41 9.01 2.02
C ASN A 221 -3.20 8.79 0.70
N PRO A 222 -2.55 8.87 -0.47
CA PRO A 222 -3.21 8.73 -1.76
C PRO A 222 -3.78 7.33 -2.02
N GLY A 223 -3.16 6.29 -1.42
CA GLY A 223 -3.69 4.92 -1.47
C GLY A 223 -5.04 4.81 -0.77
N LEU A 224 -5.21 5.49 0.37
CA LEU A 224 -6.48 5.54 1.07
C LEU A 224 -7.50 6.39 0.31
N LEU A 225 -7.12 7.56 -0.19
CA LEU A 225 -8.03 8.42 -0.96
C LEU A 225 -8.59 7.70 -2.21
N SER A 226 -7.73 6.97 -2.94
CA SER A 226 -8.12 6.21 -4.13
C SER A 226 -9.01 4.98 -3.84
N SER A 227 -9.17 4.60 -2.56
CA SER A 227 -10.09 3.53 -2.16
C SER A 227 -11.54 3.99 -2.00
N VAL A 228 -11.80 5.31 -2.04
CA VAL A 228 -13.15 5.88 -2.07
C VAL A 228 -13.82 5.52 -3.39
N ARG A 229 -15.01 4.92 -3.32
CA ARG A 229 -15.80 4.54 -4.51
C ARG A 229 -17.03 5.43 -4.63
N VAL A 230 -17.72 5.36 -5.77
CA VAL A 230 -18.98 6.08 -5.99
C VAL A 230 -20.09 5.09 -6.35
N SER A 231 -21.33 5.48 -6.04
CA SER A 231 -22.53 4.78 -6.50
C SER A 231 -23.69 5.75 -6.71
N SER A 232 -24.74 5.27 -7.38
CA SER A 232 -26.00 6.00 -7.58
C SER A 232 -25.79 7.36 -8.27
N VAL A 233 -24.98 7.37 -9.34
CA VAL A 233 -24.70 8.61 -10.09
C VAL A 233 -25.90 8.95 -10.97
N GLU A 234 -26.42 10.16 -10.79
CA GLU A 234 -27.55 10.70 -11.53
C GLU A 234 -27.26 12.13 -11.97
N CYS A 235 -27.62 12.44 -13.21
CA CYS A 235 -27.59 13.80 -13.75
C CYS A 235 -29.00 14.38 -13.72
N HIS A 236 -29.16 15.58 -13.16
CA HIS A 236 -30.43 16.29 -13.16
C HIS A 236 -30.27 17.72 -13.67
N PRO A 237 -31.26 18.27 -14.40
CA PRO A 237 -31.31 19.69 -14.71
C PRO A 237 -31.64 20.50 -13.45
N PHE A 238 -30.90 21.59 -13.18
CA PHE A 238 -31.13 22.45 -12.04
C PHE A 238 -32.11 23.59 -12.38
N HIS A 239 -33.16 23.70 -11.56
CA HIS A 239 -34.40 24.42 -11.85
C HIS A 239 -34.30 25.94 -12.07
N ARG A 240 -33.15 26.59 -11.90
CA ARG A 240 -33.05 28.05 -12.03
C ARG A 240 -32.23 28.57 -13.21
N ASP A 241 -31.25 27.83 -13.75
CA ASP A 241 -30.25 28.43 -14.67
C ASP A 241 -29.77 27.52 -15.82
N SER A 242 -30.61 26.61 -16.32
CA SER A 242 -30.20 25.64 -17.35
C SER A 242 -28.94 24.85 -16.93
N GLN A 243 -28.60 24.77 -15.63
CA GLN A 243 -27.39 24.14 -15.12
C GLN A 243 -27.60 22.64 -14.96
N ALA A 244 -26.52 21.87 -15.03
CA ALA A 244 -26.54 20.44 -14.74
C ALA A 244 -26.02 20.21 -13.31
N VAL A 245 -26.64 19.29 -12.59
CA VAL A 245 -26.20 18.86 -11.26
C VAL A 245 -25.98 17.36 -11.28
N LEU A 246 -24.88 16.93 -10.69
CA LEU A 246 -24.57 15.53 -10.41
C LEU A 246 -24.96 15.20 -8.97
N TYR A 247 -25.85 14.24 -8.82
CA TYR A 247 -26.12 13.60 -7.54
C TYR A 247 -25.44 12.24 -7.52
N PHE A 248 -24.69 11.96 -6.47
CA PHE A 248 -24.09 10.63 -6.27
C PHE A 248 -23.78 10.38 -4.80
N LYS A 249 -23.48 9.13 -4.45
CA LYS A 249 -23.05 8.74 -3.12
C LYS A 249 -21.58 8.34 -3.14
N LEU A 250 -20.77 8.99 -2.30
CA LEU A 250 -19.42 8.54 -1.98
C LEU A 250 -19.52 7.37 -1.01
N ARG A 251 -18.87 6.26 -1.36
CA ARG A 251 -18.62 5.11 -0.48
C ARG A 251 -17.23 5.26 0.11
N ILE A 252 -17.17 5.86 1.30
CA ILE A 252 -15.92 6.12 2.00
C ILE A 252 -15.64 4.94 2.94
N PRO A 253 -14.57 4.16 2.73
CA PRO A 253 -14.33 2.98 3.55
C PRO A 253 -14.06 3.37 5.01
N LYS A 254 -14.57 2.56 5.94
CA LYS A 254 -14.19 2.71 7.34
C LYS A 254 -12.79 2.14 7.53
N VAL A 255 -11.94 2.89 8.24
CA VAL A 255 -10.57 2.48 8.52
C VAL A 255 -10.34 2.34 10.01
N GLU A 256 -9.49 1.38 10.38
CA GLU A 256 -9.01 1.18 11.74
C GLU A 256 -7.49 1.40 11.77
N ARG A 257 -6.97 1.80 12.93
CA ARG A 257 -5.53 1.86 13.20
C ARG A 257 -5.13 0.67 14.05
N LEU A 258 -4.06 -0.02 13.67
CA LEU A 258 -3.58 -1.19 14.39
C LEU A 258 -2.05 -1.20 14.42
N THR A 259 -1.46 -1.78 15.46
CA THR A 259 -0.02 -2.01 15.55
C THR A 259 0.29 -3.43 15.08
N ILE A 260 0.99 -3.55 13.95
CA ILE A 260 1.52 -4.82 13.45
C ILE A 260 2.89 -5.08 14.04
N GLU A 261 3.25 -6.35 14.16
CA GLU A 261 4.60 -6.78 14.47
C GLU A 261 5.27 -7.28 13.20
N LYS A 262 6.38 -6.64 12.84
CA LYS A 262 7.27 -7.06 11.77
C LYS A 262 8.38 -7.89 12.36
N CYS A 263 8.44 -9.18 12.04
CA CYS A 263 9.34 -10.12 12.72
C CYS A 263 10.02 -11.05 11.73
N ASP A 264 11.30 -11.34 12.00
CA ASP A 264 12.04 -12.45 11.40
C ASP A 264 12.58 -13.39 12.47
N ASP A 265 12.80 -14.65 12.07
CA ASP A 265 13.61 -15.60 12.82
C ASP A 265 15.08 -15.39 12.45
N ILE A 266 15.89 -14.97 13.41
CA ILE A 266 17.35 -14.79 13.26
C ILE A 266 18.05 -16.08 12.85
N GLY A 267 17.45 -17.23 13.17
CA GLY A 267 17.97 -18.55 12.82
C GLY A 267 18.95 -19.12 13.83
N THR A 268 19.45 -20.31 13.49
CA THR A 268 20.36 -21.11 14.32
C THR A 268 21.39 -21.80 13.44
N ILE A 269 22.59 -21.98 13.99
CA ILE A 269 23.63 -22.79 13.36
C ILE A 269 23.51 -24.21 13.90
N THR A 270 23.36 -25.19 13.01
CA THR A 270 23.29 -26.60 13.37
C THR A 270 24.24 -27.38 12.48
N GLN A 271 25.22 -28.04 13.10
CA GLN A 271 26.29 -28.77 12.42
C GLN A 271 27.03 -27.90 11.38
N ASN A 272 26.59 -28.00 10.12
CA ASN A 272 27.18 -27.33 8.97
C ASN A 272 26.12 -26.59 8.13
N SER A 273 25.02 -26.18 8.76
CA SER A 273 23.92 -25.45 8.11
C SER A 273 23.43 -24.29 8.95
N TYR A 274 23.00 -23.23 8.27
CA TYR A 274 22.22 -22.15 8.85
C TYR A 274 20.73 -22.44 8.63
N GLN A 275 19.94 -22.43 9.70
CA GLN A 275 18.52 -22.78 9.65
C GLN A 275 17.65 -21.68 10.24
N PHE A 276 16.55 -21.33 9.58
CA PHE A 276 15.58 -20.36 10.07
C PHE A 276 14.18 -20.64 9.52
N TYR A 277 13.16 -20.24 10.27
CA TYR A 277 11.78 -20.29 9.82
C TYR A 277 11.43 -19.06 8.99
N GLU A 278 10.83 -19.29 7.84
CA GLU A 278 10.17 -18.24 7.06
C GLU A 278 8.81 -17.93 7.67
N ILE A 279 8.78 -16.90 8.52
CA ILE A 279 7.55 -16.35 9.08
C ILE A 279 7.04 -15.19 8.21
N PRO A 280 5.72 -14.89 8.21
CA PRO A 280 5.22 -13.75 7.49
C PRO A 280 5.83 -12.46 8.03
N THR A 281 6.30 -11.61 7.12
CA THR A 281 7.05 -10.40 7.45
C THR A 281 6.34 -9.49 8.44
N ALA A 282 5.01 -9.40 8.36
CA ALA A 282 4.18 -8.61 9.24
C ALA A 282 2.95 -9.42 9.69
N THR A 283 2.69 -9.42 10.99
CA THR A 283 1.51 -10.10 11.56
C THR A 283 0.86 -9.29 12.67
N PHE A 284 -0.40 -9.59 12.96
CA PHE A 284 -1.10 -9.12 14.15
C PHE A 284 -2.15 -10.14 14.60
N LYS A 285 -2.62 -10.00 15.84
CA LYS A 285 -3.68 -10.86 16.41
C LYS A 285 -4.99 -10.10 16.53
N ARG A 286 -6.08 -10.70 16.07
CA ARG A 286 -7.44 -10.19 16.25
C ARG A 286 -8.40 -11.36 16.50
N ASN A 287 -9.23 -11.27 17.53
CA ASN A 287 -10.24 -12.28 17.88
C ASN A 287 -9.67 -13.72 17.97
N GLY A 288 -8.47 -13.88 18.52
CA GLY A 288 -7.81 -15.19 18.66
C GLY A 288 -7.15 -15.74 17.38
N HIS A 289 -7.30 -15.07 16.24
CA HIS A 289 -6.66 -15.44 14.98
C HIS A 289 -5.44 -14.56 14.70
N VAL A 290 -4.45 -15.14 14.00
CA VAL A 290 -3.28 -14.41 13.50
C VAL A 290 -3.54 -14.04 12.05
N PHE A 291 -3.30 -12.79 11.71
CA PHE A 291 -3.38 -12.26 10.35
C PHE A 291 -1.99 -11.87 9.88
N LYS A 292 -1.66 -12.21 8.64
CA LYS A 292 -0.50 -11.68 7.94
C LYS A 292 -0.88 -10.43 7.16
N VAL A 293 0.08 -9.54 6.98
CA VAL A 293 -0.05 -8.32 6.18
C VAL A 293 0.95 -8.37 5.03
N ASP A 294 0.44 -8.39 3.80
CA ASP A 294 1.22 -8.32 2.57
C ASP A 294 1.65 -6.85 2.35
N LEU A 295 2.78 -6.46 2.96
CA LEU A 295 3.27 -5.06 2.95
C LEU A 295 3.49 -4.48 1.54
N GLU A 296 3.78 -5.34 0.56
CA GLU A 296 3.97 -4.94 -0.85
C GLU A 296 2.71 -4.33 -1.48
N LYS A 297 1.53 -4.65 -0.95
CA LYS A 297 0.24 -4.08 -1.39
C LYS A 297 -0.16 -2.83 -0.61
N CYS A 298 0.58 -2.49 0.44
CA CYS A 298 0.32 -1.31 1.24
C CYS A 298 1.00 -0.08 0.63
N VAL A 299 0.43 1.10 0.87
CA VAL A 299 0.96 2.38 0.43
C VAL A 299 1.58 3.10 1.63
N SER A 300 2.90 3.16 1.67
CA SER A 300 3.67 3.89 2.68
C SER A 300 3.93 5.32 2.21
N ASP A 301 3.25 6.28 2.83
CA ASP A 301 3.46 7.72 2.62
C ASP A 301 3.52 8.43 3.99
N SER A 302 2.73 9.49 4.23
CA SER A 302 2.55 10.12 5.55
C SER A 302 2.22 9.13 6.68
N PHE A 303 1.54 8.03 6.34
CA PHE A 303 1.37 6.84 7.17
C PHE A 303 1.25 5.62 6.26
N THR A 304 1.44 4.41 6.80
CA THR A 304 1.24 3.15 6.08
C THR A 304 -0.24 2.82 6.01
N PHE A 305 -0.81 2.81 4.80
CA PHE A 305 -2.18 2.37 4.54
C PHE A 305 -2.20 0.99 3.86
N CYS A 306 -3.02 0.08 4.37
CA CYS A 306 -3.19 -1.27 3.83
C CYS A 306 -4.64 -1.50 3.39
N PRO A 307 -4.90 -1.81 2.10
CA PRO A 307 -6.24 -2.15 1.63
C PRO A 307 -6.71 -3.50 2.20
N PHE A 308 -8.00 -3.79 2.07
CA PHE A 308 -8.60 -5.01 2.65
C PHE A 308 -7.92 -6.30 2.17
N ASP A 309 -7.54 -6.39 0.89
CA ASP A 309 -6.99 -7.57 0.25
C ASP A 309 -5.52 -7.87 0.58
N SER A 310 -4.85 -6.95 1.28
CA SER A 310 -3.48 -7.13 1.79
C SER A 310 -3.43 -7.86 3.13
N ILE A 311 -4.57 -8.05 3.81
CA ILE A 311 -4.64 -8.70 5.11
C ILE A 311 -5.37 -10.04 4.99
N ARG A 312 -4.73 -11.11 5.47
CA ARG A 312 -5.26 -12.47 5.35
C ARG A 312 -4.97 -13.27 6.62
N PRO A 313 -5.85 -14.19 7.02
CA PRO A 313 -5.54 -15.12 8.10
C PRO A 313 -4.30 -15.95 7.74
N THR A 314 -3.51 -16.32 8.75
CA THR A 314 -2.33 -17.17 8.61
C THR A 314 -2.21 -18.11 9.79
N ASP A 315 -1.80 -19.35 9.53
CA ASP A 315 -1.46 -20.33 10.56
C ASP A 315 0.05 -20.40 10.83
N CYS A 316 0.86 -19.79 9.97
CA CYS A 316 2.29 -19.58 10.20
C CYS A 316 2.51 -18.22 10.89
N SER A 317 3.13 -18.25 12.07
CA SER A 317 3.57 -17.06 12.82
C SER A 317 4.71 -17.40 13.78
N LYS A 318 5.29 -16.38 14.42
CA LYS A 318 6.30 -16.57 15.48
C LYS A 318 5.80 -17.38 16.70
N GLU A 319 4.49 -17.54 16.88
CA GLU A 319 3.89 -18.38 17.92
C GLU A 319 3.46 -19.75 17.42
N LYS A 320 3.31 -19.92 16.10
CA LYS A 320 2.85 -21.15 15.45
C LYS A 320 3.79 -21.52 14.31
N LEU A 321 4.96 -22.07 14.67
CA LEU A 321 5.99 -22.45 13.69
C LEU A 321 5.67 -23.74 12.91
N GLN A 322 4.72 -24.56 13.37
CA GLN A 322 4.40 -25.87 12.77
C GLN A 322 4.02 -25.77 11.28
N HIS A 323 3.42 -24.64 10.89
CA HIS A 323 3.00 -24.38 9.50
C HIS A 323 3.98 -23.45 8.76
N CYS A 324 5.11 -23.09 9.38
CA CYS A 324 6.12 -22.24 8.77
C CYS A 324 7.18 -23.09 8.08
N ASN A 325 7.64 -22.63 6.92
CA ASN A 325 8.68 -23.31 6.18
C ASN A 325 10.03 -23.14 6.90
N LEU A 326 10.74 -24.25 7.15
CA LEU A 326 12.10 -24.22 7.68
C LEU A 326 13.08 -24.19 6.51
N LYS A 327 13.76 -23.07 6.32
CA LYS A 327 14.87 -22.95 5.37
C LYS A 327 16.15 -23.47 5.98
N LYS A 328 16.95 -24.11 5.13
CA LYS A 328 18.30 -24.60 5.45
C LYS A 328 19.23 -24.13 4.35
N GLU A 329 20.26 -23.40 4.74
CA GLU A 329 21.29 -22.86 3.86
C GLU A 329 22.64 -23.47 4.23
N GLU A 330 23.50 -23.63 3.23
CA GLU A 330 24.88 -24.10 3.45
C GLU A 330 25.65 -23.09 4.29
N LEU A 331 26.46 -23.59 5.22
CA LEU A 331 27.19 -22.74 6.15
C LEU A 331 28.42 -22.13 5.48
N GLY A 332 28.30 -20.86 5.10
CA GLY A 332 29.40 -19.99 4.67
C GLY A 332 29.42 -18.68 5.47
N ASN A 333 30.33 -17.77 5.12
CA ASN A 333 30.26 -16.40 5.62
C ASN A 333 29.02 -15.72 5.01
N PHE A 334 28.16 -15.13 5.84
CA PHE A 334 26.96 -14.45 5.37
C PHE A 334 26.58 -13.26 6.26
N SER A 335 25.89 -12.31 5.63
CA SER A 335 25.05 -11.31 6.29
C SER A 335 23.65 -11.39 5.68
N ARG A 336 22.64 -11.47 6.54
CA ARG A 336 21.23 -11.52 6.14
C ARG A 336 20.49 -10.36 6.79
N GLU A 337 19.91 -9.51 5.96
CA GLU A 337 19.05 -8.42 6.43
C GLU A 337 17.75 -8.98 7.02
N LEU A 338 17.38 -8.46 8.19
CA LEU A 338 16.14 -8.77 8.92
C LEU A 338 15.27 -7.51 9.01
N GLN A 339 14.03 -7.64 9.46
CA GLN A 339 13.14 -6.50 9.71
C GLN A 339 13.72 -5.51 10.73
N GLN A 340 14.53 -6.01 11.67
CA GLN A 340 15.18 -5.22 12.69
C GLN A 340 16.62 -5.71 12.88
N GLY A 341 17.54 -5.21 12.08
CA GLY A 341 18.97 -5.52 12.13
C GLY A 341 19.40 -6.58 11.10
N PHE A 342 20.53 -7.24 11.40
CA PHE A 342 21.17 -8.23 10.55
C PHE A 342 21.50 -9.49 11.33
N ALA A 343 21.33 -10.65 10.72
CA ALA A 343 21.96 -11.89 11.16
C ALA A 343 23.29 -12.05 10.44
N VAL A 344 24.40 -12.18 11.17
CA VAL A 344 25.74 -12.26 10.59
C VAL A 344 26.51 -13.43 11.17
N TYR A 345 27.17 -14.19 10.30
CA TYR A 345 28.03 -15.30 10.66
C TYR A 345 29.26 -15.36 9.76
N GLY A 346 30.44 -15.63 10.33
CA GLY A 346 31.67 -15.80 9.55
C GLY A 346 32.91 -15.91 10.42
N ASP A 347 34.08 -15.91 9.78
CA ASP A 347 35.40 -16.04 10.41
C ASP A 347 36.03 -14.71 10.89
N PHE A 348 35.27 -13.61 10.81
CA PHE A 348 35.70 -12.30 11.28
C PHE A 348 35.88 -12.25 12.80
N LYS A 349 36.82 -11.40 13.23
CA LYS A 349 37.16 -11.16 14.65
C LYS A 349 36.79 -9.77 15.13
N GLN A 350 36.35 -8.91 14.22
CA GLN A 350 36.00 -7.53 14.52
C GLN A 350 34.81 -7.07 13.69
N ILE A 351 34.01 -6.19 14.28
CA ILE A 351 32.95 -5.42 13.66
C ILE A 351 33.29 -3.96 13.87
N LEU A 352 33.31 -3.18 12.78
CA LEU A 352 33.52 -1.74 12.82
C LEU A 352 32.16 -1.04 12.68
N MET A 353 31.94 0.00 13.47
CA MET A 353 30.74 0.83 13.42
C MET A 353 31.18 2.24 13.09
N GLU A 354 30.55 2.87 12.11
CA GLU A 354 30.88 4.22 11.69
C GLU A 354 29.65 5.13 11.70
N LYS A 355 29.77 6.27 12.39
CA LYS A 355 28.76 7.32 12.43
C LYS A 355 29.41 8.69 12.50
N ASN A 356 29.06 9.58 11.57
CA ASN A 356 29.61 10.94 11.49
C ASN A 356 31.16 10.94 11.51
N GLU A 357 31.79 10.06 10.73
CA GLU A 357 33.26 9.90 10.64
C GLU A 357 33.94 9.40 11.92
N LEU A 358 33.19 9.13 12.99
CA LEU A 358 33.68 8.43 14.18
C LEU A 358 33.55 6.93 13.96
N GLN A 359 34.63 6.20 14.28
CA GLN A 359 34.69 4.75 14.16
C GLN A 359 34.89 4.08 15.52
N ASP A 360 34.02 3.13 15.83
CA ASP A 360 34.12 2.26 16.99
C ASP A 360 34.42 0.81 16.56
N LEU A 361 35.30 0.14 17.30
CA LEU A 361 35.71 -1.24 17.06
C LEU A 361 35.12 -2.17 18.12
N TRP A 362 34.43 -3.22 17.68
CA TRP A 362 33.93 -4.28 18.55
C TRP A 362 34.62 -5.61 18.23
N LEU A 363 35.27 -6.20 19.24
CA LEU A 363 35.91 -7.52 19.10
C LEU A 363 34.88 -8.64 19.29
N VAL A 364 34.87 -9.61 18.38
CA VAL A 364 33.91 -10.73 18.36
C VAL A 364 34.60 -12.07 18.21
N LYS A 365 33.96 -13.13 18.70
CA LYS A 365 34.40 -14.51 18.48
C LYS A 365 34.07 -14.93 17.04
N PRO A 366 35.04 -15.50 16.29
CA PRO A 366 34.78 -16.02 14.95
C PRO A 366 33.85 -17.24 15.01
N ARG A 367 33.25 -17.57 13.86
CA ARG A 367 32.31 -18.70 13.66
C ARG A 367 31.17 -18.72 14.68
N THR A 368 30.67 -17.53 15.00
CA THR A 368 29.58 -17.31 15.94
C THR A 368 28.49 -16.51 15.23
N LEU A 369 27.22 -16.88 15.43
CA LEU A 369 26.09 -16.14 14.89
C LEU A 369 25.80 -14.92 15.76
N TYR A 370 25.81 -13.74 15.15
CA TYR A 370 25.47 -12.48 15.78
C TYR A 370 24.18 -11.91 15.19
N HIS A 371 23.42 -11.25 16.06
CA HIS A 371 22.35 -10.35 15.66
C HIS A 371 22.79 -8.92 15.93
N ILE A 372 22.84 -8.11 14.89
CA ILE A 372 23.37 -6.74 14.91
C ILE A 372 22.23 -5.77 14.57
N ILE A 373 21.89 -4.88 15.50
CA ILE A 373 20.94 -3.79 15.27
C ILE A 373 21.78 -2.50 15.23
N PRO A 374 22.09 -1.92 14.05
CA PRO A 374 22.81 -0.66 13.98
C PRO A 374 22.03 0.47 14.64
N GLN A 375 22.73 1.47 15.16
CA GLN A 375 22.12 2.74 15.50
C GLN A 375 21.59 3.44 14.24
N THR A 376 20.55 4.25 14.38
CA THR A 376 20.05 5.10 13.29
C THR A 376 21.19 5.93 12.65
N ASN A 377 21.28 5.87 11.32
CA ASN A 377 22.31 6.48 10.46
C ASN A 377 23.74 5.95 10.62
N GLU A 378 23.95 4.89 11.38
CA GLU A 378 25.24 4.21 11.48
C GLU A 378 25.45 3.24 10.32
N THR A 379 26.72 3.00 10.00
CA THR A 379 27.16 2.01 9.03
C THR A 379 27.98 0.94 9.75
N ILE A 380 27.63 -0.33 9.54
CA ILE A 380 28.37 -1.48 10.08
C ILE A 380 29.30 -2.00 8.99
N MET A 381 30.57 -2.23 9.31
CA MET A 381 31.55 -2.82 8.41
C MET A 381 32.09 -4.14 8.97
N ILE A 382 32.02 -5.19 8.16
CA ILE A 382 32.44 -6.54 8.52
C ILE A 382 33.32 -7.07 7.38
N GLY A 383 34.64 -7.04 7.58
CA GLY A 383 35.60 -7.33 6.51
C GLY A 383 35.45 -6.33 5.35
N LYS A 384 34.92 -6.79 4.22
CA LYS A 384 34.64 -5.95 3.04
C LYS A 384 33.15 -5.59 2.89
N GLU A 385 32.27 -6.15 3.70
CA GLU A 385 30.84 -5.89 3.64
C GLU A 385 30.48 -4.63 4.42
N THR A 386 29.57 -3.85 3.85
CA THR A 386 29.03 -2.63 4.45
C THR A 386 27.53 -2.78 4.59
N LEU A 387 27.03 -2.74 5.83
CA LEU A 387 25.63 -2.96 6.17
C LEU A 387 25.05 -1.66 6.73
N LYS A 388 23.90 -1.25 6.19
CA LYS A 388 23.19 -0.04 6.63
C LYS A 388 21.70 -0.30 6.61
N GLN A 389 21.04 -0.01 7.73
CA GLN A 389 19.60 -0.11 7.85
C GLN A 389 19.08 0.97 8.80
N ASP A 390 17.95 1.58 8.46
CA ASP A 390 17.22 2.46 9.39
C ASP A 390 16.39 1.60 10.36
N THR A 391 16.92 1.42 11.57
CA THR A 391 16.33 0.61 12.63
C THR A 391 15.55 1.42 13.66
N HIS A 392 15.60 2.76 13.56
CA HIS A 392 15.17 3.69 14.61
C HIS A 392 15.76 3.38 16.00
N SER A 393 16.89 2.66 16.07
CA SER A 393 17.57 2.38 17.32
C SER A 393 18.40 3.58 17.75
N ASN A 394 18.38 3.88 19.05
CA ASN A 394 19.19 4.93 19.66
C ASN A 394 20.62 4.48 19.94
N VAL A 395 20.87 3.17 19.96
CA VAL A 395 22.18 2.56 20.23
C VAL A 395 22.38 1.32 19.39
N THR A 396 23.63 1.00 19.11
CA THR A 396 24.00 -0.22 18.40
C THR A 396 23.97 -1.41 19.34
N VAL A 397 23.29 -2.47 18.94
CA VAL A 397 23.20 -3.70 19.72
C VAL A 397 23.87 -4.81 18.93
N ILE A 398 24.95 -5.38 19.48
CA ILE A 398 25.61 -6.58 18.96
C ILE A 398 25.39 -7.67 19.99
N ARG A 399 24.57 -8.67 19.65
CA ARG A 399 24.31 -9.81 20.54
C ARG A 399 24.72 -11.13 19.89
N GLN A 400 25.38 -11.98 20.66
CA GLN A 400 25.58 -13.37 20.29
C GLN A 400 24.25 -14.12 20.43
N VAL A 401 23.87 -14.90 19.43
CA VAL A 401 22.70 -15.77 19.50
C VAL A 401 23.12 -17.04 20.22
N GLN A 402 22.63 -17.24 21.45
CA GLN A 402 22.90 -18.43 22.26
C GLN A 402 21.85 -19.52 21.99
N PHE A 403 22.27 -20.78 22.08
CA PHE A 403 21.47 -21.97 21.78
C PHE A 403 20.87 -22.58 23.04
#